data_AF-A0A364JWH7-F1
#
_entry.id   AF-A0A364JWH7-F1
#
_cell.length_a   1.000
_cell.length_b   1.000
_cell.length_c   1.000
_cell.angle_alpha   90.00
_cell.angle_beta   90.00
_cell.angle_gamma   90.00
#
_symmetry.space_group_name_H-M   'P 1'
#
loop_
_entity.id
_entity.type
_entity.pdbx_description
1 polymer ?
#
loop_
_entity_poly.entity_id
_entity_poly.type
_entity_poly.pdbx_seq_one_letter_code
_entity_poly.pdbx_strand_id
1 'polypeptide(L)' 'MQNQNNPGLNKDNLFKKPLTRMESKHAETDRVAREILDSEKAAASAKTKRLRAARLERAELTDPIPATRKRQ' A
#
# COMPACT_ATOMS: atom_id res chain seq x y z
N MET A 1 -1.63 -11.70 -54.63
CA MET A 1 -1.91 -10.36 -54.07
C MET A 1 -2.29 -10.57 -52.60
N GLN A 2 -1.33 -10.41 -51.67
CA GLN A 2 -1.57 -10.60 -50.23
C GLN A 2 -2.16 -9.31 -49.66
N ASN A 3 -3.42 -9.36 -49.22
CA ASN A 3 -4.09 -8.22 -48.60
C ASN A 3 -3.54 -8.01 -47.19
N GLN A 4 -2.79 -6.93 -47.04
CA GLN A 4 -2.24 -6.44 -45.78
C GLN A 4 -3.38 -5.89 -44.90
N ASN A 5 -4.08 -6.74 -44.17
CA ASN A 5 -4.97 -6.32 -43.09
C ASN A 5 -4.14 -6.01 -41.84
N ASN A 6 -3.36 -4.93 -41.89
CA ASN A 6 -2.81 -4.33 -40.68
C ASN A 6 -3.98 -3.66 -39.96
N PRO A 7 -4.36 -4.07 -38.72
CA PRO A 7 -5.45 -3.43 -38.00
C PRO A 7 -4.94 -2.08 -37.49
N GLY A 8 -4.86 -1.11 -38.40
CA GLY A 8 -4.55 0.27 -38.09
C GLY A 8 -5.52 0.81 -37.04
N LEU A 9 -5.10 1.90 -36.39
CA LEU A 9 -5.98 2.73 -35.57
C LEU A 9 -7.19 3.16 -36.42
N ASN A 10 -8.34 2.56 -36.17
CA ASN A 10 -9.62 2.94 -36.78
C ASN A 10 -10.41 3.79 -35.78
N LYS A 11 -11.50 4.42 -36.24
CA LYS A 11 -12.36 5.28 -35.40
C LYS A 11 -12.85 4.56 -34.14
N ASP A 12 -13.05 3.25 -34.24
CA ASP A 12 -13.61 2.40 -33.18
C ASP A 12 -12.57 1.96 -32.12
N ASN A 13 -11.29 2.18 -32.36
CA ASN A 13 -10.16 1.77 -31.52
C ASN A 13 -9.15 2.92 -31.28
N LEU A 14 -9.54 4.16 -31.59
CA LEU A 14 -8.77 5.37 -31.30
C LEU A 14 -8.67 5.65 -29.79
N PHE A 15 -9.70 5.27 -29.03
CA PHE A 15 -9.76 5.42 -27.59
C PHE A 15 -9.85 4.06 -26.90
N LYS A 16 -9.41 4.02 -25.63
CA LYS A 16 -9.68 2.85 -24.78
C LYS A 16 -11.19 2.66 -24.70
N LYS A 17 -11.64 1.41 -24.84
CA LYS A 17 -13.05 1.07 -24.70
C LYS A 17 -13.52 1.53 -23.31
N PRO A 18 -14.67 2.21 -23.22
CA PRO A 18 -15.23 2.60 -21.93
C PRO A 18 -15.45 1.33 -21.11
N LEU A 19 -14.99 1.33 -19.85
CA LEU A 19 -15.26 0.24 -18.93
C LEU A 19 -16.77 0.06 -18.82
N THR A 20 -17.20 -1.19 -18.73
CA THR A 20 -18.58 -1.49 -18.40
C THR A 20 -18.90 -0.93 -17.01
N ARG A 21 -20.20 -0.70 -16.74
CA ARG A 21 -20.65 -0.20 -15.42
C ARG A 21 -20.20 -1.12 -14.28
N MET A 22 -20.10 -2.42 -14.52
CA MET A 22 -19.62 -3.38 -13.52
C MET A 22 -18.13 -3.22 -13.25
N GLU A 23 -17.29 -3.18 -14.28
CA GLU A 23 -15.84 -3.01 -14.14
C GLU A 23 -15.49 -1.69 -13.43
N SER A 24 -16.23 -0.62 -13.71
CA SER A 24 -16.05 0.67 -13.03
C SER A 24 -16.31 0.59 -11.52
N LYS A 25 -17.38 -0.09 -11.12
CA LYS A 25 -17.71 -0.30 -9.69
C LYS A 25 -16.68 -1.19 -8.98
N HIS A 26 -16.19 -2.23 -9.65
CA HIS A 26 -15.14 -3.08 -9.10
C HIS A 26 -13.84 -2.29 -8.87
N ALA A 27 -13.46 -1.43 -9.83
CA ALA A 27 -12.28 -0.57 -9.70
C ALA A 27 -12.38 0.40 -8.51
N GLU A 28 -13.58 0.93 -8.24
CA GLU A 28 -13.84 1.79 -7.08
C GLU A 28 -13.72 1.04 -5.76
N THR A 29 -14.35 -0.13 -5.65
CA THR A 29 -14.24 -0.99 -4.45
C THR A 29 -12.80 -1.38 -4.16
N ASP A 30 -12.05 -1.80 -5.16
CA ASP A 30 -10.63 -2.18 -5.02
C ASP A 30 -9.75 -1.01 -4.61
N ARG A 31 -10.09 0.21 -5.07
CA ARG A 31 -9.40 1.43 -4.66
C ARG A 31 -9.68 1.73 -3.19
N VAL A 32 -10.94 1.74 -2.79
CA VAL A 32 -11.34 2.03 -1.40
C VAL A 32 -10.74 0.99 -0.43
N ALA A 33 -10.76 -0.29 -0.79
CA ALA A 33 -10.16 -1.35 0.02
C ALA A 33 -8.65 -1.11 0.25
N ARG A 34 -7.91 -0.69 -0.78
CA ARG A 34 -6.49 -0.33 -0.66
C ARG A 34 -6.28 0.89 0.23
N GLU A 35 -7.08 1.93 0.04
CA GLU A 35 -7.01 3.15 0.85
C GLU A 35 -7.23 2.85 2.35
N ILE A 36 -8.17 1.97 2.68
CA ILE A 36 -8.40 1.52 4.07
C ILE A 36 -7.15 0.85 4.63
N LEU A 37 -6.60 -0.15 3.93
CA LEU A 37 -5.42 -0.89 4.38
C LEU A 37 -4.20 0.02 4.57
N ASP A 38 -4.01 0.99 3.68
CA ASP A 38 -2.89 1.93 3.76
C ASP A 38 -3.07 2.90 4.94
N SER A 39 -4.29 3.35 5.22
CA SER A 39 -4.59 4.21 6.36
C SER A 39 -4.32 3.51 7.70
N GLU A 40 -4.70 2.24 7.82
CA GLU A 40 -4.47 1.44 9.03
C GLU A 40 -2.98 1.20 9.26
N LYS A 41 -2.24 0.86 8.20
CA LYS A 41 -0.77 0.71 8.25
C LYS A 41 -0.09 2.03 8.65
N ALA A 42 -0.53 3.15 8.09
CA ALA A 42 0.00 4.46 8.42
C ALA A 42 -0.18 4.77 9.91
N ALA A 43 -1.39 4.57 10.46
CA ALA A 43 -1.68 4.77 11.87
C ALA A 43 -0.84 3.86 12.80
N ALA A 44 -0.73 2.57 12.46
CA ALA A 44 0.08 1.62 13.21
C ALA A 44 1.58 2.00 13.19
N SER A 45 2.09 2.42 12.03
CA SER A 45 3.48 2.85 11.87
C SER A 45 3.76 4.14 12.65
N ALA A 46 2.84 5.10 12.66
CA ALA A 46 2.96 6.36 13.40
C ALA A 46 3.00 6.10 14.92
N LYS A 47 2.11 5.23 15.43
CA LYS A 47 2.15 4.80 16.84
C LYS A 47 3.48 4.13 17.18
N THR A 48 3.96 3.24 16.31
CA THR A 48 5.23 2.53 16.51
C THR A 48 6.41 3.50 16.53
N LYS A 49 6.46 4.47 15.60
CA LYS A 49 7.48 5.52 15.57
C LYS A 49 7.47 6.34 16.85
N ARG A 50 6.29 6.79 17.31
CA ARG A 50 6.14 7.52 18.58
C ARG A 50 6.66 6.71 19.77
N LEU A 51 6.25 5.46 19.89
CA LEU A 51 6.67 4.60 20.99
C LEU A 51 8.16 4.22 20.90
N ARG A 52 8.72 4.14 19.70
CA ARG A 52 10.16 3.91 19.51
C ARG A 52 10.97 5.13 19.91
N ALA A 53 10.56 6.33 19.52
CA ALA A 53 11.20 7.59 19.94
C ALA A 53 11.21 7.71 21.48
N ALA A 54 10.04 7.53 22.11
CA ALA A 54 9.94 7.57 23.57
C ALA A 54 10.76 6.47 24.28
N ARG A 55 10.99 5.32 23.63
CA ARG A 55 11.88 4.27 24.16
C ARG A 55 13.35 4.66 24.03
N LEU A 56 13.74 5.31 22.94
CA LEU A 56 15.12 5.73 22.72
C LEU A 56 15.50 6.81 23.74
N GLU A 57 14.65 7.83 23.92
CA GLU A 57 14.84 8.86 24.96
C GLU A 57 14.99 8.24 26.35
N ARG A 58 14.14 7.26 26.69
CA ARG A 58 14.25 6.53 27.97
C ARG A 58 15.52 5.70 28.07
N ALA A 59 15.92 5.01 27.00
CA ALA A 59 17.13 4.20 26.97
C ALA A 59 18.42 5.05 27.07
N GLU A 60 18.41 6.27 26.52
CA GLU A 60 19.52 7.22 26.70
C GLU A 60 19.60 7.77 28.14
N LEU A 61 18.45 7.86 28.83
CA LEU A 61 18.36 8.29 30.23
C LEU A 61 18.62 7.16 31.24
N THR A 62 18.46 5.89 30.85
CA THR A 62 18.69 4.74 31.72
C THR A 62 19.82 3.88 31.17
N ASP A 63 20.98 3.94 31.83
CA ASP A 63 22.07 2.97 31.70
C ASP A 63 21.54 1.52 31.73
N PRO A 64 22.22 0.56 31.07
CA PRO A 64 21.67 -0.77 30.80
C PRO A 64 21.23 -1.46 32.10
N ILE A 65 19.93 -1.82 32.15
CA ILE A 65 19.40 -2.68 33.22
C ILE A 65 20.24 -3.98 33.19
N PRO A 66 20.94 -4.33 34.27
CA PRO A 66 21.80 -5.50 34.28
C PRO A 66 20.96 -6.76 34.00
N ALA A 67 21.41 -7.57 33.04
CA ALA A 67 20.76 -8.81 32.68
C ALA A 67 20.56 -9.67 33.94
N THR A 68 19.31 -9.86 34.36
CA THR A 68 19.00 -10.75 35.48
C THR A 68 19.41 -12.16 35.07
N ARG A 69 20.45 -12.72 35.72
CA ARG A 69 20.90 -14.10 35.50
C ARG A 69 19.73 -15.06 35.69
N LYS A 70 19.48 -15.92 34.70
CA LYS A 70 18.63 -17.11 34.86
C LYS A 70 19.15 -17.90 36.07
N ARG A 71 18.28 -18.14 37.06
CA ARG A 71 18.57 -19.08 38.13
C ARG A 71 18.75 -20.46 37.49
N GLN A 72 19.90 -21.07 37.75
CA GLN A 72 20.18 -22.47 37.41
C GLN A 72 19.29 -23.40 38.22
#